data_AF-A0A1U6GK94-F1
#
_entry.id   AF-A0A1U6GK94-F1
#
_cell.length_a   1.000
_cell.length_b   1.000
_cell.length_c   1.000
_cell.angle_alpha   90.00
_cell.angle_beta   90.00
_cell.angle_gamma   90.00
#
_symmetry.space_group_name_H-M   'P 1'
#
loop_
_entity.id
_entity.type
_entity.pdbx_description
1 polymer ?
#
loop_
_entity_poly.entity_id
_entity_poly.type
_entity_poly.pdbx_seq_one_letter_code
_entity_poly.pdbx_strand_id
1 'polypeptide(L)'
;MNILVTGANGFVGHSLVNNLIDTKHSVVAGVREIPLKKLNCEYRLIGNLEANTDWNDALKGVDVVVHAAARVHLMNDKSADSLTEFRKVNVEGTLNLARQAVEAGVKRFIFISSIKVNGEGTELGKPYTADSKPNPIDPYGISKYEAEQGLLKLAETTPLEVVIIRPTLVYGENVKGNFHSLMKWTYKGIPLPIGGIKKNLRSLVSVDNLVDFIITCIEHKDAKNEVFLISDDEDISTASLLEKISKGLDVKNKAVNIPPKLINTAASALGKSSVAQRLSGSLQVDISKAKNLLDWQPKYSTSESIRKTAEFYKSNLASHKAMTLQRPLDVIFSATGLVVASPLLIGTTIIGYLDTGSPLFIQERVGKEQKPFKLIKFRTMKVSTESVASHLVDNTSITKLGKVLRKTKLDELPQLLNVIKGEMSLVGPRPNLFNQNELIKAREDMGVYKVLPGITGLAQLSGVDMSTPERLAKKDKEMIDSMNLKNYFSYIVKTALGKGSGDAVK
;
A
#
# COMPACT_ATOMS: atom_id res chain seq x y z
N MET A 1 -20.42 -10.25 16.10
CA MET A 1 -19.83 -9.36 17.13
C MET A 1 -19.41 -8.07 16.46
N ASN A 2 -19.33 -7.00 17.23
CA ASN A 2 -18.75 -5.73 16.78
C ASN A 2 -17.27 -5.69 17.18
N ILE A 3 -16.38 -5.61 16.19
CA ILE A 3 -14.93 -5.76 16.39
C ILE A 3 -14.24 -4.44 16.10
N LEU A 4 -13.57 -3.86 17.09
CA LEU A 4 -12.68 -2.72 16.91
C LEU A 4 -11.27 -3.21 16.57
N VAL A 5 -10.78 -2.85 15.39
CA VAL A 5 -9.38 -3.07 15.01
C VAL A 5 -8.62 -1.74 15.10
N THR A 6 -7.75 -1.61 16.10
CA THR A 6 -6.84 -0.46 16.17
C THR A 6 -5.62 -0.68 15.28
N GLY A 7 -5.07 0.40 14.72
CA GLY A 7 -3.96 0.27 13.76
C GLY A 7 -4.44 -0.32 12.44
N ALA A 8 -5.71 -0.10 12.08
CA ALA A 8 -6.36 -0.63 10.89
C ALA A 8 -5.70 -0.19 9.56
N ASN A 9 -4.96 0.92 9.54
CA ASN A 9 -4.15 1.31 8.37
C ASN A 9 -2.76 0.65 8.34
N GLY A 10 -2.39 -0.11 9.38
CA GLY A 10 -1.11 -0.80 9.49
C GLY A 10 -1.07 -2.09 8.67
N PHE A 11 0.11 -2.71 8.59
CA PHE A 11 0.35 -3.91 7.78
C PHE A 11 -0.57 -5.08 8.17
N VAL A 12 -0.63 -5.43 9.46
CA VAL A 12 -1.51 -6.50 9.97
C VAL A 12 -2.96 -6.02 10.05
N GLY A 13 -3.19 -4.83 10.60
CA GLY A 13 -4.54 -4.30 10.81
C GLY A 13 -5.34 -4.15 9.51
N HIS A 14 -4.71 -3.70 8.42
CA HIS A 14 -5.39 -3.57 7.12
C HIS A 14 -5.83 -4.92 6.57
N SER A 15 -4.93 -5.92 6.63
CA SER A 15 -5.26 -7.28 6.20
C SER A 15 -6.37 -7.88 7.05
N LEU A 16 -6.34 -7.66 8.37
CA LEU A 16 -7.37 -8.14 9.29
C LEU A 16 -8.75 -7.53 8.97
N VAL A 17 -8.84 -6.20 8.80
CA VAL A 17 -10.10 -5.54 8.44
C VAL A 17 -10.61 -6.08 7.10
N ASN A 18 -9.75 -6.22 6.09
CA ASN A 18 -10.14 -6.73 4.79
C ASN A 18 -10.66 -8.17 4.81
N ASN A 19 -10.20 -9.01 5.74
CA ASN A 19 -10.72 -10.37 5.90
C ASN A 19 -11.98 -10.42 6.78
N LEU A 20 -12.09 -9.55 7.79
CA LEU A 20 -13.25 -9.53 8.68
C LEU A 20 -14.52 -9.02 8.01
N ILE A 21 -14.44 -8.13 7.01
CA ILE A 21 -15.63 -7.61 6.29
C ILE A 21 -16.41 -8.69 5.54
N ASP A 22 -15.75 -9.80 5.19
CA ASP A 22 -16.38 -10.93 4.51
C ASP A 22 -16.94 -11.98 5.49
N THR A 23 -16.89 -11.69 6.79
CA THR A 23 -17.40 -12.55 7.86
C THR A 23 -18.75 -12.06 8.39
N LYS A 24 -19.34 -12.81 9.34
CA LYS A 24 -20.57 -12.43 10.06
C LYS A 24 -20.40 -11.24 11.04
N HIS A 25 -19.20 -10.68 11.16
CA HIS A 25 -18.89 -9.65 12.15
C HIS A 25 -19.03 -8.25 11.57
N SER A 26 -19.45 -7.31 12.41
CA SER A 26 -19.36 -5.88 12.07
C SER A 26 -17.98 -5.36 12.47
N VAL A 27 -17.33 -4.66 11.55
CA VAL A 27 -15.94 -4.22 11.72
C VAL A 27 -15.89 -2.71 11.88
N VAL A 28 -15.23 -2.28 12.96
CA VAL A 28 -14.90 -0.88 13.25
C VAL A 28 -13.39 -0.72 13.08
N ALA A 29 -12.98 0.01 12.05
CA ALA A 29 -11.59 0.36 11.79
C ALA A 29 -11.19 1.61 12.59
N GLY A 30 -10.43 1.42 13.66
CA GLY A 30 -9.82 2.49 14.44
C GLY A 30 -8.59 3.05 13.73
N VAL A 31 -8.71 4.26 13.19
CA VAL A 31 -7.67 4.90 12.36
C VAL A 31 -7.35 6.32 12.84
N ARG A 32 -6.09 6.75 12.70
CA ARG A 32 -5.72 8.16 12.94
C ARG A 32 -6.12 9.08 11.78
N GLU A 33 -6.23 8.51 10.59
CA GLU A 33 -6.60 9.18 9.36
C GLU A 33 -7.42 8.20 8.54
N ILE A 34 -8.55 8.65 7.98
CA ILE A 34 -9.38 7.80 7.15
C ILE A 34 -8.63 7.51 5.83
N PRO A 35 -8.40 6.24 5.47
CA PRO A 35 -7.69 5.93 4.24
C PRO A 35 -8.49 6.40 3.02
N LEU A 36 -7.79 6.89 2.00
CA LEU A 36 -8.39 7.29 0.72
C LEU A 36 -9.22 6.14 0.10
N LYS A 37 -8.65 4.92 0.10
CA LYS A 37 -9.37 3.70 -0.28
C LYS A 37 -10.06 3.11 0.93
N LYS A 38 -11.35 3.40 1.08
CA LYS A 38 -12.18 2.83 2.15
C LYS A 38 -12.56 1.39 1.84
N LEU A 39 -12.48 0.54 2.86
CA LEU A 39 -13.09 -0.77 2.90
C LEU A 39 -14.55 -0.63 3.36
N ASN A 40 -15.37 -1.64 3.09
CA ASN A 40 -16.78 -1.65 3.49
C ASN A 40 -16.92 -1.94 5.00
N CYS A 41 -16.49 -0.99 5.83
CA CYS A 41 -16.50 -1.08 7.29
C CYS A 41 -16.73 0.30 7.89
N GLU A 42 -17.12 0.35 9.17
CA GLU A 42 -17.20 1.59 9.91
C GLU A 42 -15.79 2.11 10.22
N TYR A 43 -15.54 3.40 10.01
CA TYR A 43 -14.28 4.03 10.40
C TYR A 43 -14.52 4.94 11.60
N ARG A 44 -13.73 4.76 12.66
CA ARG A 44 -13.70 5.67 13.80
C ARG A 44 -12.32 6.30 13.90
N LEU A 45 -12.30 7.63 13.95
CA LEU A 45 -11.08 8.38 14.20
C LEU A 45 -10.66 8.15 15.65
N ILE A 46 -9.40 7.78 15.84
CA ILE A 46 -8.80 7.57 17.15
C ILE A 46 -7.61 8.51 17.29
N GLY A 47 -7.43 9.06 18.50
CA GLY A 47 -6.28 9.90 18.83
C GLY A 47 -4.96 9.12 18.78
N ASN A 48 -3.87 9.78 19.20
CA ASN A 48 -2.62 9.07 19.46
C ASN A 48 -2.82 8.03 20.57
N LEU A 49 -1.97 7.01 20.60
CA LEU A 49 -1.95 6.03 21.68
C LEU A 49 -1.17 6.59 22.86
N GLU A 50 -1.86 7.29 23.75
CA GLU A 50 -1.31 7.96 24.91
C GLU A 50 -2.12 7.59 26.16
N ALA A 51 -1.55 7.85 27.34
CA ALA A 51 -2.16 7.49 28.62
C ALA A 51 -3.50 8.21 28.89
N ASN A 52 -3.74 9.34 28.23
CA ASN A 52 -4.91 10.21 28.40
C ASN A 52 -5.85 10.22 27.17
N THR A 53 -5.62 9.35 26.18
CA THR A 53 -6.50 9.25 25.02
C THR A 53 -7.90 8.82 25.42
N ASP A 54 -8.92 9.53 24.94
CA ASP A 54 -10.32 9.16 25.10
C ASP A 54 -10.73 8.14 24.03
N TRP A 55 -11.24 6.99 24.46
CA TRP A 55 -11.71 5.89 23.61
C TRP A 55 -13.21 5.69 23.65
N ASN A 56 -13.98 6.52 24.37
CA ASN A 56 -15.42 6.34 24.57
C ASN A 56 -16.18 6.15 23.25
N ASP A 57 -15.97 7.06 22.29
CA ASP A 57 -16.61 6.98 20.98
C ASP A 57 -16.14 5.76 20.18
N ALA A 58 -14.84 5.44 20.26
CA ALA A 58 -14.25 4.31 19.55
C ALA A 58 -14.78 2.96 20.06
N LEU A 59 -15.05 2.84 21.36
CA LEU A 59 -15.47 1.61 22.04
C LEU A 59 -16.98 1.41 22.09
N LYS A 60 -17.79 2.42 21.70
CA LYS A 60 -19.24 2.34 21.76
C LYS A 60 -19.78 1.12 21.00
N GLY A 61 -20.43 0.21 21.73
CA GLY A 61 -21.05 -1.00 21.18
C GLY A 61 -20.05 -2.05 20.67
N VAL A 62 -18.79 -2.00 21.08
CA VAL A 62 -17.75 -2.97 20.68
C VAL A 62 -17.80 -4.18 21.61
N ASP A 63 -17.80 -5.40 21.04
CA ASP A 63 -17.71 -6.66 21.80
C ASP A 63 -16.25 -7.11 21.98
N VAL A 64 -15.42 -6.90 20.96
CA VAL A 64 -14.04 -7.39 20.89
C VAL A 64 -13.12 -6.29 20.36
N VAL A 65 -11.98 -6.10 21.03
CA VAL A 65 -10.90 -5.22 20.56
C VAL A 65 -9.73 -6.07 20.06
N VAL A 66 -9.29 -5.83 18.84
CA VAL A 66 -8.00 -6.33 18.33
C VAL A 66 -7.01 -5.17 18.28
N HIS A 67 -6.03 -5.23 19.18
CA HIS A 67 -5.02 -4.19 19.32
C HIS A 67 -3.76 -4.51 18.50
N ALA A 68 -3.76 -4.10 17.23
CA ALA A 68 -2.63 -4.25 16.30
C ALA A 68 -1.77 -2.98 16.18
N ALA A 69 -2.17 -1.89 16.83
CA ALA A 69 -1.40 -0.65 16.82
C ALA A 69 -0.21 -0.74 17.77
N ALA A 70 0.95 -0.29 17.31
CA ALA A 70 2.16 -0.19 18.12
C ALA A 70 3.13 0.79 17.49
N ARG A 71 4.02 1.36 18.30
CA ARG A 71 5.25 1.98 17.82
C ARG A 71 6.26 0.85 17.55
N VAL A 72 6.73 0.72 16.30
CA VAL A 72 7.57 -0.41 15.85
C VAL A 72 8.91 0.02 15.22
N HIS A 73 9.09 1.29 14.83
CA HIS A 73 10.26 1.71 14.04
C HIS A 73 10.82 3.10 14.39
N LEU A 74 11.96 3.13 15.08
CA LEU A 74 13.05 4.07 14.81
C LEU A 74 14.38 3.30 14.93
N MET A 75 14.85 2.69 13.83
CA MET A 75 16.17 2.04 13.78
C MET A 75 17.34 3.05 13.75
N ASN A 76 17.06 4.35 13.82
CA ASN A 76 18.04 5.44 13.71
C ASN A 76 18.04 6.41 14.89
N ASP A 77 17.27 6.18 15.95
CA ASP A 77 17.30 7.07 17.11
C ASP A 77 18.50 6.72 18.00
N LYS A 78 19.53 7.57 17.95
CA LYS A 78 20.62 7.63 18.94
C LYS A 78 20.18 8.39 20.21
N SER A 79 18.87 8.45 20.48
CA SER A 79 18.35 9.16 21.65
C SER A 79 18.42 8.25 22.88
N ALA A 80 18.82 8.82 24.01
CA ALA A 80 18.87 8.14 25.30
C ALA A 80 17.48 7.74 25.85
N ASP A 81 16.40 8.09 25.14
CA ASP A 81 15.01 8.03 25.64
C ASP A 81 14.10 7.04 24.87
N SER A 82 14.67 6.14 24.06
CA SER A 82 13.87 5.26 23.20
C SER A 82 12.90 4.34 23.97
N LEU A 83 13.30 3.82 25.14
CA LEU A 83 12.45 2.93 25.94
C LEU A 83 11.26 3.68 26.56
N THR A 84 11.46 4.88 27.09
CA THR A 84 10.38 5.71 27.64
C THR A 84 9.31 5.98 26.59
N GLU A 85 9.74 6.33 25.38
CA GLU A 85 8.85 6.58 24.26
C GLU A 85 8.09 5.33 23.80
N PHE A 86 8.71 4.14 23.87
CA PHE A 86 8.00 2.88 23.67
C PHE A 86 7.01 2.61 24.81
N ARG A 87 7.35 2.88 26.07
CA ARG A 87 6.46 2.67 27.22
C ARG A 87 5.20 3.53 27.17
N LYS A 88 5.33 4.84 26.90
CA LYS A 88 4.18 5.75 26.75
C LYS A 88 3.13 5.21 25.77
N VAL A 89 3.58 4.72 24.63
CA VAL A 89 2.67 4.24 23.57
C VAL A 89 2.24 2.80 23.79
N ASN A 90 3.21 1.88 23.90
CA ASN A 90 2.94 0.44 23.87
C ASN A 90 2.49 -0.12 25.23
N VAL A 91 2.81 0.55 26.34
CA VAL A 91 2.39 0.15 27.69
C VAL A 91 1.22 1.01 28.15
N GLU A 92 1.45 2.31 28.36
CA GLU A 92 0.45 3.19 28.97
C GLU A 92 -0.76 3.37 28.06
N GLY A 93 -0.56 3.67 26.77
CA GLY A 93 -1.63 3.77 25.78
C GLY A 93 -2.43 2.47 25.62
N THR A 94 -1.76 1.31 25.60
CA THR A 94 -2.42 -0.01 25.56
C THR A 94 -3.28 -0.26 26.79
N LEU A 95 -2.74 -0.02 27.99
CA LEU A 95 -3.47 -0.25 29.24
C LEU A 95 -4.60 0.75 29.44
N ASN A 96 -4.43 1.99 28.99
CA ASN A 96 -5.52 2.97 28.98
C ASN A 96 -6.70 2.49 28.10
N LEU A 97 -6.42 2.07 26.87
CA LEU A 97 -7.43 1.50 25.98
C LEU A 97 -8.11 0.27 26.62
N ALA A 98 -7.34 -0.64 27.23
CA ALA A 98 -7.89 -1.84 27.86
C ALA A 98 -8.79 -1.51 29.07
N ARG A 99 -8.42 -0.53 29.90
CA ARG A 99 -9.27 -0.08 31.03
C ARG A 99 -10.59 0.52 30.54
N GLN A 100 -10.54 1.41 29.54
CA GLN A 100 -11.77 1.96 28.96
C GLN A 100 -12.59 0.90 28.23
N ALA A 101 -11.95 -0.14 27.67
CA ALA A 101 -12.64 -1.29 27.10
C ALA A 101 -13.44 -2.08 28.17
N VAL A 102 -12.88 -2.25 29.38
CA VAL A 102 -13.61 -2.82 30.53
C VAL A 102 -14.85 -1.97 30.84
N GLU A 103 -14.67 -0.65 30.96
CA GLU A 103 -15.76 0.29 31.27
C GLU A 103 -16.87 0.29 30.21
N ALA A 104 -16.50 0.12 28.94
CA ALA A 104 -17.43 0.02 27.81
C ALA A 104 -18.09 -1.36 27.66
N GLY A 105 -17.73 -2.34 28.50
CA GLY A 105 -18.30 -3.70 28.46
C GLY A 105 -17.75 -4.59 27.35
N VAL A 106 -16.56 -4.29 26.82
CA VAL A 106 -15.85 -5.16 25.88
C VAL A 106 -15.56 -6.50 26.57
N LYS A 107 -15.84 -7.60 25.87
CA LYS A 107 -15.70 -8.96 26.41
C LYS A 107 -14.29 -9.51 26.24
N ARG A 108 -13.65 -9.20 25.11
CA ARG A 108 -12.35 -9.75 24.75
C ARG A 108 -11.40 -8.72 24.18
N PHE A 109 -10.15 -8.77 24.61
CA PHE A 109 -9.05 -7.94 24.16
C PHE A 109 -7.93 -8.80 23.59
N ILE A 110 -7.75 -8.76 22.27
CA ILE A 110 -6.69 -9.49 21.57
C ILE A 110 -5.52 -8.55 21.35
N PHE A 111 -4.41 -8.81 22.02
CA PHE A 111 -3.19 -8.01 21.93
C PHE A 111 -2.18 -8.63 20.97
N ILE A 112 -1.82 -7.88 19.92
CA ILE A 112 -0.72 -8.27 19.03
C ILE A 112 0.60 -7.84 19.67
N SER A 113 1.23 -8.81 20.33
CA SER A 113 2.55 -8.67 20.93
C SER A 113 3.66 -9.01 19.92
N SER A 114 4.77 -9.60 20.37
CA SER A 114 5.90 -9.96 19.52
C SER A 114 6.72 -11.08 20.13
N ILE A 115 7.30 -11.93 19.28
CA ILE A 115 8.28 -12.94 19.70
C ILE A 115 9.52 -12.33 20.39
N LYS A 116 9.76 -11.02 20.25
CA LYS A 116 10.80 -10.27 20.97
C LYS A 116 10.66 -10.30 22.48
N VAL A 117 9.47 -10.62 22.99
CA VAL A 117 9.24 -10.87 24.42
C VAL A 117 10.00 -12.12 24.90
N ASN A 118 10.10 -13.15 24.07
CA ASN A 118 10.84 -14.36 24.42
C ASN A 118 12.37 -14.18 24.30
N GLY A 119 12.82 -13.39 23.32
CA GLY A 119 14.23 -13.04 23.14
C GLY A 119 14.62 -12.79 21.69
N GLU A 120 15.93 -12.70 21.44
CA GLU A 120 16.50 -12.37 20.12
C GLU A 120 16.76 -13.58 19.22
N GLY A 121 16.80 -14.79 19.78
CA GLY A 121 17.05 -16.03 19.04
C GLY A 121 17.06 -17.26 19.93
N THR A 122 17.05 -18.43 19.30
CA THR A 122 17.01 -19.73 19.96
C THR A 122 18.26 -20.55 19.66
N GLU A 123 18.58 -21.48 20.55
CA GLU A 123 19.44 -22.61 20.17
C GLU A 123 18.70 -23.49 19.14
N LEU A 124 19.45 -24.11 18.23
CA LEU A 124 18.88 -25.00 17.22
C LEU A 124 18.18 -26.19 17.88
N GLY A 125 16.92 -26.44 17.49
CA GLY A 125 16.12 -27.54 18.02
C GLY A 125 15.53 -27.30 19.40
N LYS A 126 15.69 -26.08 19.96
CA LYS A 126 15.05 -25.66 21.21
C LYS A 126 14.14 -24.45 20.94
N PRO A 127 12.97 -24.67 20.29
CA PRO A 127 12.05 -23.58 19.98
C PRO A 127 11.51 -22.93 21.25
N TYR A 128 11.14 -21.65 21.16
CA TYR A 128 10.35 -21.02 22.21
C TYR A 128 8.93 -21.59 22.21
N THR A 129 8.43 -21.84 23.41
CA THR A 129 7.03 -22.22 23.68
C THR A 129 6.30 -21.06 24.35
N ALA A 130 4.97 -21.16 24.48
CA ALA A 130 4.18 -20.19 25.25
C ALA A 130 4.63 -20.08 26.72
N ASP A 131 5.10 -21.18 27.30
CA ASP A 131 5.55 -21.25 28.70
C ASP A 131 7.04 -20.91 28.88
N SER A 132 7.75 -20.64 27.78
CA SER A 132 9.15 -20.21 27.85
C SER A 132 9.27 -18.88 28.61
N LYS A 133 10.20 -18.83 29.56
CA LYS A 133 10.45 -17.63 30.36
C LYS A 133 10.80 -16.43 29.44
N PRO A 134 10.04 -15.33 29.51
CA PRO A 134 10.33 -14.11 28.76
C PRO A 134 11.72 -13.55 29.08
N ASN A 135 12.42 -13.06 28.06
CA ASN A 135 13.72 -12.41 28.19
C ASN A 135 13.91 -11.32 27.11
N PRO A 136 13.07 -10.26 27.12
CA PRO A 136 13.17 -9.19 26.14
C PRO A 136 14.47 -8.39 26.33
N ILE A 137 15.14 -8.08 25.21
CA ILE A 137 16.42 -7.36 25.22
C ILE A 137 16.24 -5.94 24.66
N ASP A 138 15.54 -5.80 23.54
CA ASP A 138 15.35 -4.49 22.91
C ASP A 138 14.21 -3.68 23.55
N PRO A 139 14.23 -2.33 23.48
CA PRO A 139 13.20 -1.50 24.09
C PRO A 139 11.77 -1.82 23.63
N TYR A 140 11.63 -2.26 22.38
CA TYR A 140 10.35 -2.67 21.82
C TYR A 140 9.81 -3.93 22.51
N GLY A 141 10.62 -4.99 22.62
CA GLY A 141 10.28 -6.24 23.30
C GLY A 141 9.98 -6.02 24.78
N ILE A 142 10.76 -5.15 25.46
CA ILE A 142 10.51 -4.79 26.87
C ILE A 142 9.13 -4.15 27.00
N SER A 143 8.82 -3.13 26.18
CA SER A 143 7.51 -2.46 26.22
C SER A 143 6.34 -3.39 25.92
N LYS A 144 6.52 -4.36 25.00
CA LYS A 144 5.49 -5.35 24.70
C LYS A 144 5.27 -6.30 25.87
N TYR A 145 6.34 -6.75 26.52
CA TYR A 145 6.23 -7.61 27.69
C TYR A 145 5.56 -6.90 28.87
N GLU A 146 5.92 -5.65 29.15
CA GLU A 146 5.28 -4.85 30.21
C GLU A 146 3.78 -4.66 29.95
N ALA A 147 3.39 -4.44 28.69
CA ALA A 147 1.99 -4.36 28.30
C ALA A 147 1.25 -5.69 28.50
N GLU A 148 1.86 -6.83 28.12
CA GLU A 148 1.31 -8.16 28.38
C GLU A 148 1.03 -8.38 29.87
N GLN A 149 2.00 -8.05 30.74
CA GLN A 149 1.84 -8.21 32.19
C GLN A 149 0.71 -7.35 32.74
N GLY A 150 0.61 -6.09 32.30
CA GLY A 150 -0.47 -5.20 32.73
C GLY A 150 -1.85 -5.68 32.25
N LEU A 151 -1.95 -6.20 31.03
CA LEU A 151 -3.20 -6.75 30.48
C LEU A 151 -3.64 -8.01 31.22
N LEU A 152 -2.72 -8.94 31.49
CA LEU A 152 -3.03 -10.16 32.25
C LEU A 152 -3.49 -9.83 33.68
N LYS A 153 -2.83 -8.89 34.35
CA LYS A 153 -3.26 -8.41 35.67
C LYS A 153 -4.65 -7.76 35.66
N LEU A 154 -4.99 -7.07 34.56
CA LEU A 154 -6.33 -6.51 34.37
C LEU A 154 -7.37 -7.63 34.20
N ALA A 155 -7.06 -8.68 33.43
CA ALA A 155 -7.93 -9.84 33.24
C ALA A 155 -8.16 -10.66 34.52
N GLU A 156 -7.20 -10.67 35.46
CA GLU A 156 -7.38 -11.30 36.78
C GLU A 156 -8.39 -10.57 37.68
N THR A 157 -8.57 -9.27 37.45
CA THR A 157 -9.37 -8.39 38.34
C THR A 157 -10.65 -7.87 37.69
N THR A 158 -10.89 -8.22 36.42
CA THR A 158 -12.04 -7.76 35.64
C THR A 158 -12.61 -8.90 34.79
N PRO A 159 -13.84 -8.77 34.26
CA PRO A 159 -14.41 -9.78 33.35
C PRO A 159 -13.75 -9.83 31.95
N LEU A 160 -12.80 -8.95 31.65
CA LEU A 160 -12.19 -8.85 30.32
C LEU A 160 -11.31 -10.07 30.03
N GLU A 161 -11.62 -10.80 28.97
CA GLU A 161 -10.76 -11.87 28.47
C GLU A 161 -9.60 -11.27 27.68
N VAL A 162 -8.36 -11.67 27.97
CA VAL A 162 -7.18 -11.18 27.26
C VAL A 162 -6.56 -12.31 26.45
N VAL A 163 -6.31 -12.09 25.16
CA VAL A 163 -5.56 -13.04 24.31
C VAL A 163 -4.29 -12.38 23.84
N ILE A 164 -3.14 -12.98 24.12
CA ILE A 164 -1.85 -12.45 23.70
C ILE A 164 -1.30 -13.28 22.55
N ILE A 165 -0.98 -12.63 21.45
CA ILE A 165 -0.41 -13.27 20.27
C ILE A 165 1.01 -12.73 20.08
N ARG A 166 2.02 -13.60 20.13
CA ARG A 166 3.42 -13.30 19.87
C ARG A 166 3.81 -13.81 18.48
N PRO A 167 3.50 -13.07 17.41
CA PRO A 167 3.89 -13.47 16.08
C PRO A 167 5.41 -13.45 15.92
N THR A 168 5.90 -14.37 15.09
CA THR A 168 7.25 -14.32 14.53
C THR A 168 7.36 -13.21 13.47
N LEU A 169 8.42 -13.18 12.66
CA LEU A 169 8.55 -12.15 11.61
C LEU A 169 7.38 -12.27 10.62
N VAL A 170 6.50 -11.28 10.64
CA VAL A 170 5.33 -11.21 9.76
C VAL A 170 5.75 -10.77 8.36
N TYR A 171 5.38 -11.53 7.33
CA TYR A 171 5.61 -11.19 5.92
C TYR A 171 4.32 -11.34 5.10
N GLY A 172 4.29 -10.80 3.88
CA GLY A 172 3.06 -10.75 3.08
C GLY A 172 3.07 -9.62 2.06
N GLU A 173 1.92 -9.41 1.41
CA GLU A 173 1.71 -8.28 0.47
C GLU A 173 1.99 -6.93 1.13
N ASN A 174 2.81 -6.08 0.53
CA ASN A 174 3.29 -4.80 1.10
C ASN A 174 4.28 -4.93 2.28
N VAL A 175 4.90 -6.10 2.47
CA VAL A 175 5.96 -6.26 3.49
C VAL A 175 7.05 -5.19 3.33
N LYS A 176 7.56 -4.70 4.46
CA LYS A 176 8.59 -3.65 4.56
C LYS A 176 9.90 -4.20 5.13
N GLY A 177 10.88 -3.33 5.34
CA GLY A 177 12.12 -3.66 6.06
C GLY A 177 13.00 -4.71 5.37
N ASN A 178 13.53 -5.64 6.16
CA ASN A 178 14.54 -6.60 5.69
C ASN A 178 14.00 -7.58 4.65
N PHE A 179 12.77 -8.07 4.81
CA PHE A 179 12.16 -9.00 3.85
C PHE A 179 11.96 -8.32 2.49
N HIS A 180 11.47 -7.08 2.47
CA HIS A 180 11.40 -6.26 1.26
C HIS A 180 12.76 -6.07 0.61
N SER A 181 13.79 -5.77 1.42
CA SER A 181 15.15 -5.54 0.93
C SER A 181 15.74 -6.80 0.30
N LEU A 182 15.48 -7.97 0.89
CA LEU A 182 15.84 -9.27 0.35
C LEU A 182 15.19 -9.51 -1.01
N MET A 183 13.87 -9.35 -1.12
CA MET A 183 13.17 -9.47 -2.40
C MET A 183 13.71 -8.50 -3.46
N LYS A 184 13.97 -7.25 -3.07
CA LYS A 184 14.49 -6.22 -3.98
C LYS A 184 15.84 -6.58 -4.56
N TRP A 185 16.80 -7.02 -3.75
CA TRP A 185 18.12 -7.38 -4.23
C TRP A 185 18.11 -8.68 -5.04
N THR A 186 17.30 -9.66 -4.64
CA THR A 186 17.10 -10.90 -5.40
C THR A 186 16.51 -10.62 -6.77
N TYR A 187 15.44 -9.81 -6.85
CA TYR A 187 14.82 -9.42 -8.13
C TYR A 187 15.79 -8.65 -9.04
N LYS A 188 16.67 -7.82 -8.47
CA LYS A 188 17.73 -7.14 -9.21
C LYS A 188 18.87 -8.06 -9.67
N GLY A 189 18.88 -9.32 -9.26
CA GLY A 189 19.92 -10.28 -9.59
C GLY A 189 21.27 -9.95 -8.96
N ILE A 190 21.29 -9.26 -7.81
CA ILE A 190 22.50 -8.96 -7.04
C ILE A 190 22.93 -10.25 -6.32
N PRO A 191 24.18 -10.73 -6.48
CA PRO A 191 24.67 -11.91 -5.76
C PRO A 191 24.76 -11.64 -4.26
N LEU A 192 23.86 -12.24 -3.47
CA LEU A 192 23.83 -12.03 -2.03
C LEU A 192 24.76 -13.01 -1.30
N PRO A 193 25.60 -12.55 -0.34
CA PRO A 193 26.60 -13.39 0.33
C PRO A 193 26.02 -14.30 1.42
N ILE A 194 24.77 -14.76 1.28
CA ILE A 194 24.05 -15.48 2.34
C ILE A 194 23.66 -16.92 1.95
N GLY A 195 24.09 -17.40 0.78
CA GLY A 195 23.79 -18.76 0.30
C GLY A 195 24.41 -19.87 1.17
N GLY A 196 25.46 -19.54 1.92
CA GLY A 196 26.12 -20.47 2.85
C GLY A 196 25.43 -20.61 4.21
N ILE A 197 24.42 -19.78 4.51
CA ILE A 197 23.67 -19.83 5.78
C ILE A 197 22.55 -20.86 5.67
N LYS A 198 22.94 -22.15 5.70
CA LYS A 198 22.02 -23.30 5.50
C LYS A 198 21.57 -23.97 6.79
N LYS A 199 22.30 -23.74 7.90
CA LYS A 199 22.09 -24.44 9.18
C LYS A 199 21.18 -23.69 10.14
N ASN A 200 21.02 -22.38 9.99
CA ASN A 200 20.12 -21.64 10.86
C ASN A 200 18.67 -22.01 10.53
N LEU A 201 17.78 -21.86 11.50
CA LEU A 201 16.36 -22.14 11.34
C LEU A 201 15.56 -20.99 11.93
N ARG A 202 14.63 -20.45 11.13
CA ARG A 202 13.77 -19.35 11.54
C ARG A 202 12.33 -19.68 11.21
N SER A 203 11.47 -19.55 12.20
CA SER A 203 10.03 -19.52 12.01
C SER A 203 9.61 -18.16 11.47
N LEU A 204 8.72 -18.15 10.48
CA LEU A 204 8.09 -16.96 9.92
C LEU A 204 6.58 -17.13 9.98
N VAL A 205 5.83 -16.03 9.89
CA VAL A 205 4.37 -16.10 9.78
C VAL A 205 3.91 -15.21 8.64
N SER A 206 3.10 -15.74 7.74
CA SER A 206 2.44 -14.94 6.73
C SER A 206 1.36 -14.07 7.38
N VAL A 207 1.13 -12.87 6.84
CA VAL A 207 0.06 -12.00 7.33
C VAL A 207 -1.31 -12.67 7.18
N ASP A 208 -1.47 -13.52 6.17
CA ASP A 208 -2.70 -14.29 5.94
C ASP A 208 -2.93 -15.31 7.05
N ASN A 209 -1.91 -16.11 7.42
CA ASN A 209 -2.01 -17.06 8.53
C ASN A 209 -2.17 -16.37 9.89
N LEU A 210 -1.48 -15.25 10.11
CA LEU A 210 -1.65 -14.47 11.34
C LEU A 210 -3.07 -13.92 11.46
N VAL A 211 -3.64 -13.39 10.37
CA VAL A 211 -5.02 -12.88 10.35
C VAL A 211 -6.01 -14.01 10.58
N ASP A 212 -5.82 -15.16 9.94
CA ASP A 212 -6.64 -16.36 10.15
C ASP A 212 -6.63 -16.77 11.63
N PHE A 213 -5.45 -16.82 12.27
CA PHE A 213 -5.33 -17.10 13.70
C PHE A 213 -6.02 -16.05 14.59
N ILE A 214 -5.90 -14.77 14.27
CA ILE A 214 -6.59 -13.70 15.01
C ILE A 214 -8.11 -13.92 14.93
N ILE A 215 -8.64 -14.28 13.76
CA ILE A 215 -10.06 -14.57 13.56
C ILE A 215 -10.48 -15.79 14.38
N THR A 216 -9.67 -16.86 14.42
CA THR A 216 -9.90 -18.00 15.32
C THR A 216 -9.98 -17.54 16.77
N CYS A 217 -9.04 -16.71 17.24
CA CYS A 217 -9.03 -16.18 18.60
C CYS A 217 -10.20 -15.23 18.92
N ILE A 218 -10.88 -14.65 17.92
CA ILE A 218 -12.10 -13.87 18.14
C ILE A 218 -13.26 -14.78 18.56
N GLU A 219 -13.36 -15.98 17.98
CA GLU A 219 -14.51 -16.86 18.17
C GLU A 219 -14.27 -17.99 19.19
N HIS A 220 -13.02 -18.46 19.32
CA HIS A 220 -12.73 -19.66 20.10
C HIS A 220 -12.81 -19.39 21.61
N LYS A 221 -13.61 -20.18 22.33
CA LYS A 221 -13.83 -20.03 23.78
C LYS A 221 -12.56 -20.25 24.61
N ASP A 222 -11.71 -21.18 24.18
CA ASP A 222 -10.50 -21.59 24.92
C ASP A 222 -9.29 -20.69 24.61
N ALA A 223 -9.46 -19.65 23.78
CA ALA A 223 -8.41 -18.65 23.56
C ALA A 223 -8.28 -17.65 24.72
N LYS A 224 -9.27 -17.58 25.62
CA LYS A 224 -9.34 -16.60 26.70
C LYS A 224 -8.16 -16.74 27.67
N ASN A 225 -7.54 -15.61 28.03
CA ASN A 225 -6.45 -15.52 29.01
C ASN A 225 -5.21 -16.35 28.65
N GLU A 226 -5.02 -16.61 27.35
CA GLU A 226 -3.91 -17.40 26.83
C GLU A 226 -2.87 -16.58 26.08
N VAL A 227 -1.63 -17.10 26.11
CA VAL A 227 -0.50 -16.62 25.29
C VAL A 227 -0.21 -17.64 24.20
N PHE A 228 -0.14 -17.17 22.95
CA PHE A 228 0.19 -17.99 21.79
C PHE A 228 1.41 -17.46 21.04
N LEU A 229 2.29 -18.35 20.61
CA LEU A 229 3.33 -18.08 19.63
C LEU A 229 2.85 -18.62 18.28
N ILE A 230 3.04 -17.87 17.20
CA ILE A 230 2.49 -18.21 15.89
C ILE A 230 3.53 -18.09 14.77
N SER A 231 3.52 -19.10 13.89
CA SER A 231 4.32 -19.26 12.67
C SER A 231 3.51 -20.00 11.60
N ASP A 232 4.09 -20.11 10.41
CA ASP A 232 3.59 -20.94 9.29
C ASP A 232 3.89 -22.44 9.48
N ASP A 233 4.31 -22.85 10.68
CA ASP A 233 4.66 -24.25 11.01
C ASP A 233 5.81 -24.85 10.18
N GLU A 234 6.62 -24.00 9.55
CA GLU A 234 7.83 -24.40 8.84
C GLU A 234 9.01 -23.54 9.28
N ASP A 235 10.05 -24.19 9.79
CA ASP A 235 11.32 -23.56 10.08
C ASP A 235 12.23 -23.61 8.86
N ILE A 236 12.65 -22.44 8.37
CA ILE A 236 13.48 -22.34 7.17
C ILE A 236 14.81 -21.66 7.46
N SER A 237 15.85 -22.09 6.74
CA SER A 237 17.14 -21.42 6.76
C SER A 237 17.13 -20.15 5.91
N THR A 238 18.06 -19.25 6.18
CA THR A 238 18.21 -18.01 5.40
C THR A 238 18.49 -18.30 3.93
N ALA A 239 19.27 -19.34 3.63
CA ALA A 239 19.49 -19.81 2.25
C ALA A 239 18.20 -20.35 1.60
N SER A 240 17.41 -21.13 2.34
CA SER A 240 16.12 -21.67 1.84
C SER A 240 15.09 -20.56 1.60
N LEU A 241 14.99 -19.58 2.50
CA LEU A 241 14.16 -18.39 2.31
C LEU A 241 14.50 -17.67 1.00
N LEU A 242 15.79 -17.45 0.75
CA LEU A 242 16.25 -16.79 -0.49
C LEU A 242 15.92 -17.62 -1.74
N GLU A 243 16.00 -18.95 -1.65
CA GLU A 243 15.59 -19.85 -2.72
C GLU A 243 14.09 -19.75 -3.01
N LYS A 244 13.24 -19.82 -1.98
CA LYS A 244 11.78 -19.68 -2.10
C LYS A 244 11.40 -18.31 -2.67
N ILE A 245 12.05 -17.23 -2.22
CA ILE A 245 11.87 -15.88 -2.77
C ILE A 245 12.28 -15.84 -4.26
N SER A 246 13.42 -16.43 -4.62
CA SER A 246 13.89 -16.44 -6.02
C SER A 246 12.91 -17.18 -6.93
N LYS A 247 12.38 -18.32 -6.46
CA LYS A 247 11.33 -19.10 -7.13
C LYS A 247 10.05 -18.28 -7.29
N GLY A 248 9.55 -17.66 -6.22
CA GLY A 248 8.35 -16.81 -6.27
C GLY A 248 8.49 -15.57 -7.17
N LEU A 249 9.71 -15.02 -7.26
CA LEU A 249 10.01 -13.90 -8.15
C LEU A 249 10.24 -14.33 -9.61
N ASP A 250 10.33 -15.63 -9.88
CA ASP A 250 10.70 -16.19 -11.20
C ASP A 250 12.05 -15.63 -11.70
N VAL A 251 13.07 -15.68 -10.82
CA VAL A 251 14.43 -15.26 -11.13
C VAL A 251 15.45 -16.31 -10.69
N LYS A 252 16.61 -16.35 -11.35
CA LYS A 252 17.70 -17.24 -10.94
C LYS A 252 18.23 -16.83 -9.56
N ASN A 253 18.33 -17.80 -8.65
CA ASN A 253 19.00 -17.60 -7.36
C ASN A 253 20.51 -17.43 -7.60
N LYS A 254 21.04 -16.23 -7.31
CA LYS A 254 22.47 -15.88 -7.46
C LYS A 254 23.20 -15.81 -6.12
N ALA A 255 22.68 -16.42 -5.07
CA ALA A 255 23.30 -16.41 -3.75
C ALA A 255 24.72 -16.99 -3.81
N VAL A 256 25.67 -16.31 -3.15
CA VAL A 256 27.05 -16.78 -3.00
C VAL A 256 27.14 -17.58 -1.70
N ASN A 257 27.77 -18.75 -1.77
CA ASN A 257 27.93 -19.65 -0.64
C ASN A 257 29.07 -19.21 0.28
N ILE A 258 28.85 -18.16 1.07
CA ILE A 258 29.82 -17.69 2.08
C ILE A 258 29.49 -18.30 3.45
N PRO A 259 30.47 -18.92 4.15
CA PRO A 259 30.29 -19.40 5.51
C PRO A 259 29.80 -18.31 6.48
N PRO A 260 28.83 -18.59 7.36
CA PRO A 260 28.29 -17.60 8.31
C PRO A 260 29.35 -16.92 9.18
N LYS A 261 30.41 -17.64 9.55
CA LYS A 261 31.53 -17.09 10.33
C LYS A 261 32.21 -15.93 9.62
N LEU A 262 32.47 -16.03 8.32
CA LEU A 262 33.09 -14.96 7.54
C LEU A 262 32.17 -13.74 7.41
N ILE A 263 30.88 -13.99 7.19
CA ILE A 263 29.86 -12.92 7.13
C ILE A 263 29.82 -12.15 8.45
N ASN A 264 29.77 -12.88 9.57
CA ASN A 264 29.70 -12.28 10.91
C ASN A 264 30.98 -11.49 11.23
N THR A 265 32.16 -12.03 10.93
CA THR A 265 33.44 -11.32 11.14
C THR A 265 33.52 -10.04 10.33
N ALA A 266 33.19 -10.09 9.03
CA ALA A 266 33.20 -8.92 8.17
C ALA A 266 32.17 -7.87 8.62
N ALA A 267 30.98 -8.31 9.02
CA ALA A 267 29.95 -7.40 9.53
C ALA A 267 30.34 -6.74 10.85
N SER A 268 30.98 -7.48 11.76
CA SER A 268 31.50 -6.92 13.02
C SER A 268 32.55 -5.84 12.78
N ALA A 269 33.48 -6.06 11.83
CA ALA A 269 34.47 -5.05 11.45
C ALA A 269 33.85 -3.77 10.88
N LEU A 270 32.67 -3.87 10.26
CA LEU A 270 31.91 -2.74 9.71
C LEU A 270 30.89 -2.13 10.70
N GLY A 271 30.89 -2.56 11.97
CA GLY A 271 29.92 -2.10 12.98
C GLY A 271 28.48 -2.58 12.73
N LYS A 272 28.29 -3.64 11.94
CA LYS A 272 26.98 -4.20 11.53
C LYS A 272 26.71 -5.60 12.12
N SER A 273 27.32 -5.92 13.26
CA SER A 273 27.19 -7.22 13.94
C SER A 273 25.73 -7.63 14.20
N SER A 274 24.88 -6.70 14.63
CA SER A 274 23.45 -6.96 14.91
C SER A 274 22.66 -7.39 13.67
N VAL A 275 23.00 -6.87 12.48
CA VAL A 275 22.38 -7.29 11.21
C VAL A 275 22.81 -8.71 10.86
N ALA A 276 24.10 -9.01 11.00
CA ALA A 276 24.62 -10.34 10.71
C ALA A 276 24.09 -11.41 11.66
N GLN A 277 23.96 -11.11 12.96
CA GLN A 277 23.34 -12.01 13.93
C GLN A 277 21.87 -12.30 13.59
N ARG A 278 21.10 -11.28 13.16
CA ARG A 278 19.72 -11.50 12.70
C ARG A 278 19.62 -12.32 11.41
N LEU A 279 20.63 -12.28 10.55
CA LEU A 279 20.67 -13.07 9.31
C LEU A 279 21.14 -14.52 9.55
N SER A 280 22.13 -14.70 10.42
CA SER A 280 22.80 -15.98 10.66
C SER A 280 22.23 -16.76 11.85
N GLY A 281 21.50 -16.10 12.74
CA GLY A 281 20.91 -16.69 13.94
C GLY A 281 19.61 -17.44 13.68
N SER A 282 19.30 -18.36 14.58
CA SER A 282 18.04 -19.11 14.63
C SER A 282 17.03 -18.42 15.54
N LEU A 283 15.75 -18.59 15.23
CA LEU A 283 14.63 -18.19 16.08
C LEU A 283 13.46 -19.09 15.71
N GLN A 284 13.25 -20.12 16.51
CA GLN A 284 12.23 -21.15 16.29
C GLN A 284 11.13 -21.00 17.33
N VAL A 285 9.87 -21.23 16.94
CA VAL A 285 8.72 -21.23 17.85
C VAL A 285 7.92 -22.51 17.69
N ASP A 286 7.40 -23.00 18.81
CA ASP A 286 6.50 -24.13 18.87
C ASP A 286 5.06 -23.61 18.91
N ILE A 287 4.25 -24.03 17.93
CA ILE A 287 2.84 -23.64 17.81
C ILE A 287 1.87 -24.73 18.26
N SER A 288 2.35 -25.81 18.90
CA SER A 288 1.54 -26.96 19.32
C SER A 288 0.41 -26.54 20.25
N LYS A 289 0.59 -25.48 21.05
CA LYS A 289 -0.49 -24.93 21.89
C LYS A 289 -1.68 -24.44 21.05
N ALA A 290 -1.43 -23.72 19.96
CA ALA A 290 -2.48 -23.25 19.07
C ALA A 290 -3.20 -24.43 18.39
N LYS A 291 -2.43 -25.44 17.95
CA LYS A 291 -2.94 -26.68 17.35
C LYS A 291 -3.81 -27.48 18.31
N ASN A 292 -3.32 -27.70 19.53
CA ASN A 292 -3.98 -28.60 20.47
C ASN A 292 -5.16 -27.93 21.19
N LEU A 293 -5.04 -26.63 21.52
CA LEU A 293 -6.06 -25.93 22.29
C LEU A 293 -7.18 -25.35 21.42
N LEU A 294 -6.84 -24.87 20.21
CA LEU A 294 -7.79 -24.17 19.33
C LEU A 294 -8.10 -24.93 18.03
N ASP A 295 -7.56 -26.14 17.88
CA ASP A 295 -7.60 -26.92 16.62
C ASP A 295 -7.13 -26.11 15.40
N TRP A 296 -6.21 -25.16 15.63
CA TRP A 296 -5.76 -24.24 14.59
C TRP A 296 -4.49 -24.74 13.91
N GLN A 297 -4.47 -24.70 12.59
CA GLN A 297 -3.28 -24.93 11.77
C GLN A 297 -3.15 -23.83 10.72
N PRO A 298 -1.93 -23.46 10.29
CA PRO A 298 -1.74 -22.46 9.26
C PRO A 298 -2.49 -22.85 7.97
N LYS A 299 -3.34 -21.94 7.50
CA LYS A 299 -4.15 -22.13 6.29
C LYS A 299 -3.33 -22.22 5.00
N TYR A 300 -2.20 -21.52 4.96
CA TYR A 300 -1.30 -21.45 3.82
C TYR A 300 0.09 -21.93 4.19
N SER A 301 0.74 -22.67 3.30
CA SER A 301 2.15 -23.02 3.49
C SER A 301 3.06 -21.80 3.32
N THR A 302 4.26 -21.86 3.89
CA THR A 302 5.28 -20.81 3.72
C THR A 302 5.64 -20.61 2.24
N SER A 303 5.73 -21.69 1.46
CA SER A 303 6.04 -21.62 0.03
C SER A 303 4.97 -20.84 -0.76
N GLU A 304 3.70 -21.11 -0.50
CA GLU A 304 2.57 -20.42 -1.14
C GLU A 304 2.53 -18.95 -0.74
N SER A 305 2.69 -18.66 0.54
CA SER A 305 2.68 -17.31 1.10
C SER A 305 3.85 -16.46 0.56
N ILE A 306 5.05 -17.04 0.43
CA ILE A 306 6.20 -16.37 -0.20
C ILE A 306 5.93 -16.11 -1.68
N ARG A 307 5.33 -17.06 -2.39
CA ARG A 307 4.98 -16.90 -3.81
C ARG A 307 4.00 -15.75 -4.01
N LYS A 308 2.90 -15.72 -3.25
CA LYS A 308 1.90 -14.64 -3.26
C LYS A 308 2.56 -13.28 -2.98
N THR A 309 3.42 -13.23 -1.96
CA THR A 309 4.18 -12.02 -1.61
C THR A 309 5.07 -11.54 -2.77
N ALA A 310 5.78 -12.47 -3.44
CA ALA A 310 6.67 -12.17 -4.54
C ALA A 310 5.92 -11.74 -5.83
N GLU A 311 4.78 -12.38 -6.13
CA GLU A 311 3.88 -12.00 -7.23
C GLU A 311 3.36 -10.58 -7.06
N PHE A 312 2.89 -10.23 -5.86
CA PHE A 312 2.47 -8.89 -5.50
C PHE A 312 3.61 -7.86 -5.59
N TYR A 313 4.83 -8.24 -5.20
CA TYR A 313 6.00 -7.38 -5.36
C TYR A 313 6.31 -7.09 -6.85
N LYS A 314 6.21 -8.11 -7.71
CA LYS A 314 6.43 -7.97 -9.17
C LYS A 314 5.39 -7.09 -9.83
N SER A 315 4.11 -7.28 -9.51
CA SER A 315 3.02 -6.49 -10.11
C SER A 315 3.20 -5.00 -9.83
N ASN A 316 3.55 -4.65 -8.58
CA ASN A 316 3.84 -3.26 -8.22
C ASN A 316 5.06 -2.69 -8.94
N LEU A 317 6.15 -3.47 -9.08
CA LEU A 317 7.33 -3.01 -9.81
C LEU A 317 7.08 -2.78 -11.30
N ALA A 318 6.29 -3.65 -11.95
CA ALA A 318 5.95 -3.52 -13.36
C ALA A 318 5.19 -2.21 -13.62
N SER A 319 4.20 -1.91 -12.77
CA SER A 319 3.45 -0.65 -12.83
C SER A 319 4.36 0.58 -12.66
N HIS A 320 5.26 0.58 -11.67
CA HIS A 320 6.19 1.70 -11.46
C HIS A 320 7.20 1.88 -12.60
N LYS A 321 7.80 0.78 -13.10
CA LYS A 321 8.77 0.84 -14.21
C LYS A 321 8.13 1.37 -15.50
N ALA A 322 6.91 0.94 -15.80
CA ALA A 322 6.17 1.46 -16.93
C ALA A 322 6.00 2.98 -16.84
N MET A 323 5.62 3.48 -15.67
CA MET A 323 5.50 4.92 -15.42
C MET A 323 6.85 5.66 -15.49
N THR A 324 7.98 5.03 -15.13
CA THR A 324 9.31 5.65 -15.27
C THR A 324 9.77 5.73 -16.73
N LEU A 325 9.58 4.68 -17.53
CA LEU A 325 10.03 4.65 -18.93
C LEU A 325 9.14 5.49 -19.87
N GLN A 326 7.92 5.79 -19.42
CA GLN A 326 6.97 6.64 -20.11
C GLN A 326 7.52 8.05 -20.37
N ARG A 327 8.27 8.65 -19.43
CA ARG A 327 8.69 10.05 -19.57
C ARG A 327 9.67 10.30 -20.72
N PRO A 328 10.77 9.53 -20.89
CA PRO A 328 11.63 9.68 -22.07
C PRO A 328 10.87 9.48 -23.38
N LEU A 329 9.99 8.49 -23.47
CA LEU A 329 9.18 8.22 -24.66
C LEU A 329 8.24 9.38 -24.98
N ASP A 330 7.57 9.93 -23.97
CA ASP A 330 6.71 11.10 -24.10
C ASP A 330 7.45 12.29 -24.72
N VAL A 331 8.66 12.59 -24.22
CA VAL A 331 9.47 13.70 -24.71
C VAL A 331 9.91 13.44 -26.15
N ILE A 332 10.42 12.25 -26.47
CA ILE A 332 10.88 11.88 -27.81
C ILE A 332 9.71 11.99 -28.81
N PHE A 333 8.60 11.31 -28.55
CA PHE A 333 7.45 11.30 -29.46
C PHE A 333 6.77 12.67 -29.57
N SER A 334 6.73 13.46 -28.50
CA SER A 334 6.19 14.83 -28.58
C SER A 334 7.10 15.77 -29.36
N ALA A 335 8.42 15.66 -29.19
CA ALA A 335 9.38 16.45 -29.96
C ALA A 335 9.32 16.10 -31.45
N THR A 336 9.35 14.80 -31.79
CA THR A 336 9.18 14.34 -33.17
C THR A 336 7.83 14.77 -33.73
N GLY A 337 6.75 14.61 -32.96
CA GLY A 337 5.40 15.01 -33.35
C GLY A 337 5.28 16.50 -33.65
N LEU A 338 5.88 17.38 -32.83
CA LEU A 338 5.89 18.82 -33.07
C LEU A 338 6.67 19.20 -34.32
N VAL A 339 7.82 18.57 -34.57
CA VAL A 339 8.61 18.83 -35.78
C VAL A 339 7.83 18.41 -37.03
N VAL A 340 7.30 17.19 -37.05
CA VAL A 340 6.54 16.65 -38.18
C VAL A 340 5.23 17.43 -38.41
N ALA A 341 4.53 17.81 -37.34
CA ALA A 341 3.28 18.56 -37.43
C ALA A 341 3.50 20.07 -37.64
N SER A 342 4.73 20.59 -37.58
CA SER A 342 4.98 22.04 -37.61
C SER A 342 4.36 22.78 -38.80
N PRO A 343 4.36 22.27 -40.05
CA PRO A 343 3.72 22.99 -41.16
C PRO A 343 2.20 23.10 -40.96
N LEU A 344 1.59 22.03 -40.44
CA LEU A 344 0.16 21.97 -40.13
C LEU A 344 -0.22 22.88 -38.96
N LEU A 345 0.60 22.91 -37.90
CA LEU A 345 0.39 23.78 -36.74
C LEU A 345 0.48 25.26 -37.13
N ILE A 346 1.46 25.63 -37.96
CA ILE A 346 1.61 27.00 -38.48
C ILE A 346 0.41 27.36 -39.35
N GLY A 347 0.04 26.52 -40.32
CA GLY A 347 -1.12 26.76 -41.18
C GLY A 347 -2.43 26.91 -40.39
N THR A 348 -2.66 26.02 -39.42
CA THR A 348 -3.84 26.09 -38.53
C THR A 348 -3.85 27.37 -37.69
N THR A 349 -2.68 27.82 -37.23
CA THR A 349 -2.55 29.08 -36.47
C THR A 349 -2.93 30.29 -37.34
N ILE A 350 -2.46 30.34 -38.58
CA ILE A 350 -2.78 31.41 -39.53
C ILE A 350 -4.29 31.42 -39.81
N ILE A 351 -4.87 30.28 -40.18
CA ILE A 351 -6.31 30.19 -40.50
C ILE A 351 -7.16 30.51 -39.26
N GLY A 352 -6.78 30.01 -38.08
CA GLY A 352 -7.50 30.28 -36.84
C GLY A 352 -7.44 31.76 -36.41
N TYR A 353 -6.33 32.44 -36.72
CA TYR A 353 -6.19 33.88 -36.51
C TYR A 353 -7.13 34.66 -37.44
N LEU A 354 -7.24 34.25 -38.71
CA LEU A 354 -8.20 34.85 -39.65
C LEU A 354 -9.67 34.54 -39.29
N ASP A 355 -9.97 33.40 -38.66
CA ASP A 355 -11.33 33.00 -38.25
C ASP A 355 -11.79 33.72 -36.97
N THR A 356 -10.93 33.79 -35.94
CA THR A 356 -11.34 34.21 -34.58
C THR A 356 -10.46 35.30 -33.95
N GLY A 357 -9.36 35.70 -34.58
CA GLY A 357 -8.33 36.58 -33.99
C GLY A 357 -7.53 35.94 -32.85
N SER A 358 -7.91 34.74 -32.38
CA SER A 358 -7.30 34.04 -31.25
C SER A 358 -7.23 32.53 -31.53
N PRO A 359 -6.23 32.07 -32.32
CA PRO A 359 -6.16 30.68 -32.78
C PRO A 359 -5.94 29.67 -31.65
N LEU A 360 -5.38 30.10 -30.52
CA LEU A 360 -5.13 29.26 -29.36
C LEU A 360 -6.16 29.49 -28.27
N PHE A 361 -6.54 28.40 -27.61
CA PHE A 361 -7.32 28.39 -26.40
C PHE A 361 -6.48 27.82 -25.27
N ILE A 362 -6.30 28.61 -24.21
CA ILE A 362 -5.52 28.26 -23.03
C ILE A 362 -6.45 28.25 -21.83
N GLN A 363 -6.47 27.15 -21.08
CA GLN A 363 -7.37 26.98 -19.95
C GLN A 363 -6.67 26.30 -18.79
N GLU A 364 -6.96 26.76 -17.57
CA GLU A 364 -6.44 26.13 -16.36
C GLU A 364 -7.15 24.80 -16.09
N ARG A 365 -6.37 23.79 -15.72
CA ARG A 365 -6.83 22.41 -15.50
C ARG A 365 -6.18 21.81 -14.26
N VAL A 366 -6.84 20.81 -13.69
CA VAL A 366 -6.31 20.04 -12.56
C VAL A 366 -5.22 19.11 -13.05
N GLY A 367 -3.99 19.29 -12.55
CA GLY A 367 -2.81 18.50 -12.87
C GLY A 367 -2.44 17.48 -11.79
N LYS A 368 -1.18 17.02 -11.83
CA LYS A 368 -0.63 16.09 -10.84
C LYS A 368 -0.58 16.75 -9.46
N GLU A 369 -0.89 15.98 -8.41
CA GLU A 369 -1.07 16.45 -7.03
C GLU A 369 -2.11 17.59 -6.95
N GLN A 370 -3.10 17.56 -7.86
CA GLN A 370 -4.12 18.60 -8.05
C GLN A 370 -3.55 20.01 -8.34
N LYS A 371 -2.27 20.13 -8.71
CA LYS A 371 -1.67 21.43 -9.02
C LYS A 371 -2.21 21.96 -10.35
N PRO A 372 -2.60 23.25 -10.43
CA PRO A 372 -3.08 23.84 -11.67
C PRO A 372 -1.99 23.88 -12.75
N PHE A 373 -2.39 23.66 -14.01
CA PHE A 373 -1.55 23.92 -15.17
C PHE A 373 -2.37 24.48 -16.34
N LYS A 374 -1.70 25.13 -17.29
CA LYS A 374 -2.34 25.75 -18.46
C LYS A 374 -2.34 24.79 -19.65
N LEU A 375 -3.47 24.16 -19.92
CA LEU A 375 -3.67 23.32 -21.10
C LEU A 375 -3.78 24.18 -22.36
N ILE A 376 -3.01 23.83 -23.40
CA ILE A 376 -2.96 24.55 -24.68
C ILE A 376 -3.63 23.71 -25.76
N LYS A 377 -4.60 24.28 -26.49
CA LYS A 377 -5.20 23.65 -27.67
C LYS A 377 -5.56 24.69 -28.72
N PHE A 378 -5.85 24.27 -29.94
CA PHE A 378 -6.47 25.19 -30.89
C PHE A 378 -7.89 25.55 -30.45
N ARG A 379 -8.24 26.80 -30.70
CA ARG A 379 -9.59 27.30 -30.46
C ARG A 379 -10.53 26.68 -31.49
N THR A 380 -11.59 26.04 -30.99
CA THR A 380 -12.62 25.41 -31.82
C THR A 380 -14.00 26.02 -31.60
N MET A 381 -14.11 27.05 -30.75
CA MET A 381 -15.35 27.73 -30.38
C MET A 381 -15.19 29.25 -30.45
N LYS A 382 -16.30 29.97 -30.57
CA LYS A 382 -16.33 31.44 -30.56
C LYS A 382 -15.71 31.99 -29.27
N VAL A 383 -15.08 33.16 -29.35
CA VAL A 383 -14.37 33.78 -28.21
C VAL A 383 -15.29 34.06 -27.02
N SER A 384 -16.57 34.35 -27.27
CA SER A 384 -17.59 34.63 -26.24
C SER A 384 -18.15 33.40 -25.53
N THR A 385 -17.64 32.19 -25.80
CA THR A 385 -18.16 30.94 -25.21
C THR A 385 -17.64 30.75 -23.78
N GLU A 386 -18.50 30.40 -22.84
CA GLU A 386 -18.12 30.13 -21.45
C GLU A 386 -17.20 28.90 -21.29
N SER A 387 -16.37 28.96 -20.25
CA SER A 387 -15.30 27.99 -19.94
C SER A 387 -15.83 26.82 -19.10
N VAL A 388 -16.88 26.14 -19.57
CA VAL A 388 -17.54 25.02 -18.89
C VAL A 388 -17.21 23.66 -19.53
N ALA A 389 -17.70 22.56 -18.94
CA ALA A 389 -17.49 21.22 -19.49
C ALA A 389 -18.13 21.11 -20.89
N SER A 390 -17.44 20.44 -21.84
CA SER A 390 -17.85 20.40 -23.25
C SER A 390 -19.27 19.87 -23.48
N HIS A 391 -19.76 18.96 -22.63
CA HIS A 391 -21.10 18.39 -22.72
C HIS A 391 -22.22 19.36 -22.29
N LEU A 392 -21.87 20.52 -21.74
CA LEU A 392 -22.81 21.56 -21.28
C LEU A 392 -22.97 22.70 -22.30
N VAL A 393 -22.26 22.66 -23.44
CA VAL A 393 -22.25 23.75 -24.42
C VAL A 393 -22.95 23.35 -25.71
N ASP A 394 -23.76 24.25 -26.25
CA ASP A 394 -24.47 24.06 -27.52
C ASP A 394 -23.52 24.00 -28.74
N ASN A 395 -23.81 23.10 -29.67
CA ASN A 395 -23.09 22.87 -30.94
C ASN A 395 -23.02 24.13 -31.83
N THR A 396 -23.93 25.09 -31.66
CA THR A 396 -23.93 26.38 -32.38
C THR A 396 -22.71 27.26 -32.06
N SER A 397 -22.00 26.96 -30.96
CA SER A 397 -20.81 27.70 -30.51
C SER A 397 -19.52 27.29 -31.25
N ILE A 398 -19.55 26.23 -32.06
CA ILE A 398 -18.40 25.65 -32.76
C ILE A 398 -18.15 26.36 -34.11
N THR A 399 -16.91 26.80 -34.38
CA THR A 399 -16.57 27.44 -35.67
C THR A 399 -16.45 26.43 -36.82
N LYS A 400 -16.48 26.88 -38.07
CA LYS A 400 -16.33 25.99 -39.24
C LYS A 400 -14.99 25.25 -39.21
N LEU A 401 -13.89 25.97 -38.94
CA LEU A 401 -12.58 25.37 -38.71
C LEU A 401 -12.60 24.44 -37.49
N GLY A 402 -13.25 24.86 -36.40
CA GLY A 402 -13.39 24.07 -35.18
C GLY A 402 -14.06 22.71 -35.38
N LYS A 403 -15.03 22.59 -36.31
CA LYS A 403 -15.63 21.29 -36.67
C LYS A 403 -14.61 20.33 -37.28
N VAL A 404 -13.76 20.84 -38.17
CA VAL A 404 -12.70 20.04 -38.81
C VAL A 404 -11.66 19.63 -37.76
N LEU A 405 -11.16 20.58 -36.97
CA LEU A 405 -10.12 20.32 -35.97
C LEU A 405 -10.55 19.28 -34.93
N ARG A 406 -11.80 19.35 -34.45
CA ARG A 406 -12.34 18.34 -33.53
C ARG A 406 -12.50 16.98 -34.17
N LYS A 407 -12.98 16.92 -35.42
CA LYS A 407 -13.18 15.65 -36.16
C LYS A 407 -11.85 14.93 -36.37
N THR A 408 -10.78 15.68 -36.65
CA THR A 408 -9.44 15.14 -36.90
C THR A 408 -8.56 15.08 -35.64
N LYS A 409 -9.05 15.56 -34.49
CA LYS A 409 -8.30 15.75 -33.23
C LYS A 409 -7.05 16.63 -33.35
N LEU A 410 -6.98 17.41 -34.41
CA LEU A 410 -5.86 18.33 -34.62
C LEU A 410 -5.87 19.47 -33.59
N ASP A 411 -7.03 19.77 -32.98
CA ASP A 411 -7.12 20.78 -31.94
C ASP A 411 -6.26 20.48 -30.72
N GLU A 412 -5.96 19.21 -30.44
CA GLU A 412 -5.20 18.78 -29.27
C GLU A 412 -3.68 18.72 -29.50
N LEU A 413 -3.20 18.80 -30.75
CA LEU A 413 -1.77 18.74 -31.05
C LEU A 413 -0.89 19.78 -30.30
N PRO A 414 -1.35 21.02 -30.03
CA PRO A 414 -0.59 21.95 -29.21
C PRO A 414 -0.26 21.44 -27.80
N GLN A 415 -1.00 20.46 -27.27
CA GLN A 415 -0.74 19.84 -25.97
C GLN A 415 0.60 19.07 -25.93
N LEU A 416 1.19 18.73 -27.08
CA LEU A 416 2.55 18.18 -27.14
C LEU A 416 3.57 19.13 -26.48
N LEU A 417 3.32 20.44 -26.47
CA LEU A 417 4.12 21.42 -25.72
C LEU A 417 3.99 21.23 -24.21
N ASN A 418 2.78 20.95 -23.70
CA ASN A 418 2.56 20.62 -22.28
C ASN A 418 3.29 19.33 -21.90
N VAL A 419 3.34 18.36 -22.82
CA VAL A 419 4.11 17.13 -22.61
C VAL A 419 5.60 17.44 -22.50
N ILE A 420 6.19 18.22 -23.41
CA ILE A 420 7.61 18.60 -23.31
C ILE A 420 7.91 19.35 -22.00
N LYS A 421 7.04 20.26 -21.57
CA LYS A 421 7.17 21.01 -20.30
C LYS A 421 7.08 20.14 -19.04
N GLY A 422 6.55 18.92 -19.15
CA GLY A 422 6.37 18.02 -18.02
C GLY A 422 5.09 18.25 -17.24
N GLU A 423 4.14 18.98 -17.81
CA GLU A 423 2.81 19.23 -17.24
C GLU A 423 1.83 18.11 -17.62
N MET A 424 2.07 17.43 -18.75
CA MET A 424 1.27 16.33 -19.26
C MET A 424 2.14 15.14 -19.71
N SER A 425 1.48 14.02 -19.97
CA SER A 425 1.99 12.84 -20.67
C SER A 425 1.21 12.61 -21.97
N LEU A 426 1.76 11.84 -22.92
CA LEU A 426 0.97 11.38 -24.07
C LEU A 426 -0.19 10.49 -23.63
N VAL A 427 0.07 9.62 -22.64
CA VAL A 427 -0.89 8.61 -22.16
C VAL A 427 -1.15 8.80 -20.67
N GLY A 428 -2.37 9.11 -20.28
CA GLY A 428 -2.73 9.35 -18.89
C GLY A 428 -4.18 9.79 -18.71
N PRO A 429 -4.64 9.97 -17.46
CA PRO A 429 -5.99 10.43 -17.19
C PRO A 429 -6.21 11.81 -17.80
N ARG A 430 -7.32 12.01 -18.50
CA ARG A 430 -7.58 13.30 -19.15
C ARG A 430 -7.82 14.40 -18.09
N PRO A 431 -7.21 15.58 -18.19
CA PRO A 431 -7.31 16.60 -17.14
C PRO A 431 -8.71 17.22 -17.04
N ASN A 432 -9.28 17.25 -15.83
CA ASN A 432 -10.59 17.84 -15.55
C ASN A 432 -10.48 19.33 -15.19
N LEU A 433 -11.63 20.00 -15.14
CA LEU A 433 -11.79 21.38 -14.65
C LEU A 433 -11.91 21.40 -13.12
N PHE A 434 -11.56 22.55 -12.52
CA PHE A 434 -11.68 22.78 -11.08
C PHE A 434 -13.14 22.83 -10.59
N ASN A 435 -14.10 23.13 -11.46
CA ASN A 435 -15.52 23.14 -11.11
C ASN A 435 -16.18 21.74 -11.11
N GLN A 436 -15.42 20.68 -11.39
CA GLN A 436 -15.92 19.29 -11.42
C GLN A 436 -15.67 18.58 -10.07
N ASN A 437 -16.28 19.11 -9.00
CA ASN A 437 -16.02 18.68 -7.61
C ASN A 437 -16.22 17.16 -7.39
N GLU A 438 -17.29 16.59 -7.94
CA GLU A 438 -17.58 15.15 -7.81
C GLU A 438 -16.48 14.29 -8.45
N LEU A 439 -15.99 14.69 -9.62
CA LEU A 439 -14.91 13.99 -10.31
C LEU A 439 -13.58 14.16 -9.60
N ILE A 440 -13.30 15.35 -9.06
CA ILE A 440 -12.09 15.58 -8.24
C ILE A 440 -12.08 14.64 -7.06
N LYS A 441 -13.19 14.57 -6.31
CA LYS A 441 -13.32 13.66 -5.17
C LYS A 441 -13.14 12.19 -5.58
N ALA A 442 -13.84 11.73 -6.61
CA ALA A 442 -13.74 10.35 -7.09
C ALA A 442 -12.31 9.97 -7.54
N ARG A 443 -11.60 10.89 -8.22
CA ARG A 443 -10.21 10.68 -8.66
C ARG A 443 -9.22 10.71 -7.50
N GLU A 444 -9.43 11.58 -6.52
CA GLU A 444 -8.59 11.67 -5.32
C GLU A 444 -8.68 10.40 -4.48
N ASP A 445 -9.90 9.89 -4.24
CA ASP A 445 -10.15 8.66 -3.50
C ASP A 445 -9.44 7.45 -4.13
N MET A 446 -9.29 7.44 -5.46
CA MET A 446 -8.60 6.40 -6.22
C MET A 446 -7.11 6.68 -6.46
N GLY A 447 -6.59 7.82 -6.01
CA GLY A 447 -5.19 8.23 -6.17
C GLY A 447 -4.79 8.53 -7.62
N VAL A 448 -5.73 8.92 -8.47
CA VAL A 448 -5.50 9.20 -9.91
C VAL A 448 -4.59 10.42 -10.08
N TYR A 449 -4.66 11.42 -9.18
CA TYR A 449 -3.83 12.63 -9.25
C TYR A 449 -2.34 12.41 -8.93
N LYS A 450 -1.92 11.19 -8.57
CA LYS A 450 -0.50 10.85 -8.35
C LYS A 450 0.31 10.72 -9.65
N VAL A 451 -0.36 10.74 -10.81
CA VAL A 451 0.27 10.64 -12.13
C VAL A 451 0.03 11.91 -12.96
N LEU A 452 0.85 12.13 -13.99
CA LEU A 452 0.62 13.25 -14.91
C LEU A 452 -0.67 13.02 -15.71
N PRO A 453 -1.47 14.08 -15.95
CA PRO A 453 -2.59 13.99 -16.88
C PRO A 453 -2.11 13.67 -18.31
N GLY A 454 -2.97 13.01 -19.08
CA GLY A 454 -2.67 12.56 -20.44
C GLY A 454 -3.41 13.32 -21.54
N ILE A 455 -2.87 13.29 -22.76
CA ILE A 455 -3.61 13.66 -23.98
C ILE A 455 -4.65 12.57 -24.29
N THR A 456 -4.25 11.30 -24.24
CA THR A 456 -5.16 10.15 -24.41
C THR A 456 -5.16 9.23 -23.20
N GLY A 457 -6.25 8.50 -22.97
CA GLY A 457 -6.37 7.53 -21.90
C GLY A 457 -7.43 6.46 -22.15
N LEU A 458 -7.39 5.39 -21.35
CA LEU A 458 -8.28 4.25 -21.45
C LEU A 458 -9.75 4.62 -21.31
N ALA A 459 -10.08 5.56 -20.42
CA ALA A 459 -11.46 6.04 -20.22
C ALA A 459 -12.05 6.59 -21.53
N GLN A 460 -11.32 7.50 -22.17
CA GLN A 460 -11.69 8.08 -23.47
C GLN A 460 -11.84 6.98 -24.54
N LEU A 461 -10.89 6.04 -24.64
CA LEU A 461 -10.93 4.93 -25.58
C LEU A 461 -12.08 3.94 -25.34
N SER A 462 -12.58 3.89 -24.10
CA SER A 462 -13.71 3.05 -23.68
C SER A 462 -15.06 3.77 -23.76
N GLY A 463 -15.09 5.00 -24.29
CA GLY A 463 -16.32 5.80 -24.40
C GLY A 463 -16.86 6.28 -23.05
N VAL A 464 -16.02 6.36 -22.02
CA VAL A 464 -16.37 6.91 -20.72
C VAL A 464 -15.93 8.37 -20.68
N ASP A 465 -16.86 9.24 -20.30
CA ASP A 465 -16.66 10.69 -20.29
C ASP A 465 -16.83 11.27 -18.88
N MET A 466 -16.57 12.57 -18.76
CA MET A 466 -16.61 13.27 -17.46
C MET A 466 -18.02 13.42 -16.87
N SER A 467 -19.09 13.02 -17.57
CA SER A 467 -20.46 13.00 -17.02
C SER A 467 -20.72 11.82 -16.08
N THR A 468 -19.80 10.85 -16.02
CA THR A 468 -19.87 9.69 -15.11
C THR A 468 -18.65 9.61 -14.18
N PRO A 469 -18.55 10.51 -13.17
CA PRO A 469 -17.36 10.69 -12.34
C PRO A 469 -16.73 9.41 -11.78
N GLU A 470 -17.53 8.56 -11.13
CA GLU A 470 -17.01 7.33 -10.52
C GLU A 470 -16.52 6.30 -11.54
N ARG A 471 -17.28 6.13 -12.64
CA ARG A 471 -16.91 5.21 -13.72
C ARG A 471 -15.64 5.66 -14.42
N LEU A 472 -15.49 6.97 -14.63
CA LEU A 472 -14.29 7.56 -15.20
C LEU A 472 -13.09 7.35 -14.27
N ALA A 473 -13.21 7.69 -12.97
CA ALA A 473 -12.13 7.50 -11.99
C ALA A 473 -11.68 6.03 -11.92
N LYS A 474 -12.62 5.08 -11.93
CA LYS A 474 -12.32 3.64 -11.95
C LYS A 474 -11.52 3.23 -13.20
N LYS A 475 -11.90 3.75 -14.37
CA LYS A 475 -11.20 3.46 -15.63
C LYS A 475 -9.82 4.10 -15.70
N ASP A 476 -9.68 5.31 -15.17
CA ASP A 476 -8.37 5.98 -15.04
C ASP A 476 -7.46 5.17 -14.11
N LYS A 477 -7.98 4.66 -12.99
CA LYS A 477 -7.23 3.82 -12.06
C LYS A 477 -6.81 2.48 -12.69
N GLU A 478 -7.72 1.81 -13.37
CA GLU A 478 -7.43 0.58 -14.13
C GLU A 478 -6.29 0.78 -15.13
N MET A 479 -6.27 1.91 -15.82
CA MET A 479 -5.20 2.26 -16.75
C MET A 479 -3.86 2.46 -16.04
N ILE A 480 -3.84 3.17 -14.90
CA ILE A 480 -2.62 3.39 -14.11
C ILE A 480 -2.06 2.06 -13.62
N ASP A 481 -2.92 1.21 -13.06
CA ASP A 481 -2.51 -0.07 -12.46
C ASP A 481 -2.04 -1.08 -13.51
N SER A 482 -2.64 -1.05 -14.71
CA SER A 482 -2.26 -1.93 -15.82
C SER A 482 -1.22 -1.32 -16.78
N MET A 483 -0.68 -0.14 -16.48
CA MET A 483 0.23 0.56 -17.39
C MET A 483 1.50 -0.27 -17.64
N ASN A 484 1.82 -0.47 -18.91
CA ASN A 484 3.03 -1.11 -19.41
C ASN A 484 3.30 -0.61 -20.84
N LEU A 485 4.47 -0.93 -21.41
CA LEU A 485 4.83 -0.44 -22.75
C LEU A 485 3.83 -0.86 -23.83
N LYS A 486 3.32 -2.09 -23.79
CA LYS A 486 2.33 -2.57 -24.75
C LYS A 486 1.04 -1.74 -24.67
N ASN A 487 0.55 -1.48 -23.47
CA ASN A 487 -0.65 -0.66 -23.25
C ASN A 487 -0.42 0.81 -23.65
N TYR A 488 0.74 1.38 -23.30
CA TYR A 488 1.14 2.73 -23.70
C TYR A 488 1.06 2.92 -25.23
N PHE A 489 1.74 2.06 -26.01
CA PHE A 489 1.70 2.12 -27.47
C PHE A 489 0.30 1.82 -28.03
N SER A 490 -0.42 0.85 -27.44
CA SER A 490 -1.78 0.50 -27.86
C SER A 490 -2.72 1.69 -27.76
N TYR A 491 -2.65 2.47 -26.67
CA TYR A 491 -3.51 3.63 -26.47
C TYR A 491 -3.21 4.75 -27.45
N ILE A 492 -1.92 5.03 -27.73
CA ILE A 492 -1.50 6.00 -28.75
C ILE A 492 -2.03 5.60 -30.13
N VAL A 493 -1.78 4.36 -30.57
CA VAL A 493 -2.20 3.87 -31.89
C VAL A 493 -3.72 3.89 -32.04
N LYS A 494 -4.47 3.42 -31.03
CA LYS A 494 -5.94 3.46 -31.07
C LYS A 494 -6.46 4.89 -31.21
N THR A 495 -5.83 5.85 -30.55
CA THR A 495 -6.21 7.26 -30.62
C THR A 495 -5.92 7.84 -32.00
N ALA A 496 -4.74 7.55 -32.56
CA ALA A 496 -4.33 7.98 -33.90
C ALA A 496 -5.24 7.41 -35.00
N LEU A 497 -5.75 6.18 -34.82
CA LEU A 497 -6.75 5.56 -35.71
C LEU A 497 -8.19 6.10 -35.52
N GLY A 498 -8.36 7.17 -34.73
CA GLY A 498 -9.65 7.85 -34.56
C GLY A 498 -10.54 7.29 -33.46
N LYS A 499 -10.08 6.32 -32.64
CA LYS A 499 -10.86 5.87 -31.47
C LYS A 499 -10.80 6.90 -30.34
N GLY A 500 -11.83 6.88 -29.49
CA GLY A 500 -11.91 7.68 -28.28
C GLY A 500 -12.66 9.00 -28.44
N SER A 501 -13.99 8.92 -28.46
CA SER A 501 -14.94 10.04 -28.60
C SER A 501 -15.58 10.48 -27.28
N GLY A 502 -15.08 10.02 -26.12
CA GLY A 502 -15.69 10.24 -24.81
C GLY A 502 -16.11 11.69 -24.55
N ASP A 503 -15.21 12.67 -24.76
CA ASP A 503 -15.51 14.09 -24.47
C ASP A 503 -16.07 14.89 -25.65
N ALA A 504 -16.66 14.23 -26.65
CA ALA A 504 -17.28 14.92 -27.77
C ALA A 504 -18.53 15.70 -27.32
N VAL A 505 -18.72 16.90 -27.86
CA VAL A 505 -20.00 17.64 -27.75
C VAL A 505 -21.07 16.80 -28.46
N LYS A 506 -22.17 16.49 -27.77
CA LYS A 506 -23.27 15.68 -28.31
C LYS A 506 -24.20 16.50 -29.17
#